data_AF-A0A433TSD6-F1
#
_entry.id   AF-A0A433TSD6-F1
#
_cell.length_a   1.000
_cell.length_b   1.000
_cell.length_c   1.000
_cell.angle_alpha   90.00
_cell.angle_beta   90.00
_cell.angle_gamma   90.00
#
_symmetry.space_group_name_H-M   'P 1'
#
loop_
_entity.id
_entity.type
_entity.pdbx_description
1 polymer ?
#
loop_
_entity_poly.entity_id
_entity_poly.type
_entity_poly.pdbx_seq_one_letter_code
_entity_poly.pdbx_strand_id
1 'polypeptide(L)'
;MLEKQTETEWAFECQHGVKECWGNLLETCVIHHYPNTTQHLNIIQCIEEDFVITMGYDWKDTLRKCSDGVDVAKITACTQGKEGNALEHQVALRTGPHDYVPWILIDGKQDAGALNNLLASVCKAYKGTPPKECHKYDVL
;
A
#
# COMPACT_ATOMS: atom_id res chain seq x y z
N MET A 1 -11.62 3.01 3.93
CA MET A 1 -11.82 2.07 5.04
C MET A 1 -12.39 2.82 6.24
N LEU A 2 -13.39 2.27 6.91
CA LEU A 2 -13.88 2.76 8.20
C LEU A 2 -13.40 1.79 9.29
N GLU A 3 -12.87 2.32 10.38
CA GLU A 3 -12.50 1.52 11.55
C GLU A 3 -13.46 1.77 12.72
N LYS A 4 -13.69 0.72 13.51
CA LYS A 4 -14.46 0.79 14.76
C LYS A 4 -13.72 0.01 15.83
N GLN A 5 -13.54 0.61 17.00
CA GLN A 5 -12.97 -0.10 18.14
C GLN A 5 -13.98 -1.12 18.69
N THR A 6 -13.54 -2.36 18.88
CA THR A 6 -14.27 -3.41 19.62
C THR A 6 -13.67 -3.54 21.02
N GLU A 7 -14.15 -4.47 21.85
CA GLU A 7 -13.67 -4.64 23.23
C GLU A 7 -12.15 -4.84 23.34
N THR A 8 -11.53 -5.52 22.38
CA THR A 8 -10.10 -5.87 22.43
C THR A 8 -9.32 -5.64 21.13
N GLU A 9 -10.00 -5.33 20.02
CA GLU A 9 -9.41 -5.24 18.68
C GLU A 9 -10.13 -4.17 17.83
N TRP A 10 -9.62 -3.87 16.64
CA TRP A 10 -10.25 -2.98 15.66
C TRP A 10 -10.99 -3.78 14.59
N ALA A 11 -12.22 -3.37 14.27
CA ALA A 11 -12.96 -3.92 13.14
C ALA A 11 -12.85 -2.96 11.95
N PHE A 12 -12.57 -3.51 10.76
CA PHE A 12 -12.40 -2.74 9.52
C PHE A 12 -13.52 -3.03 8.54
N GLU A 13 -14.07 -1.98 7.96
CA GLU A 13 -15.09 -2.02 6.92
C GLU A 13 -14.56 -1.32 5.66
N CYS A 14 -14.53 -2.04 4.54
CA CYS A 14 -13.94 -1.59 3.29
C CYS A 14 -15.00 -1.54 2.17
N GLN A 15 -14.80 -0.64 1.19
CA GLN A 15 -15.82 -0.32 0.18
C GLN A 15 -16.12 -1.50 -0.75
N HIS A 16 -15.13 -2.35 -0.97
CA HIS A 16 -15.20 -3.58 -1.77
C HIS A 16 -15.32 -4.83 -0.88
N GLY A 17 -15.72 -4.68 0.39
CA GLY A 17 -16.02 -5.76 1.32
C GLY A 17 -14.79 -6.42 1.95
N VAL A 18 -15.01 -7.58 2.58
CA VAL A 18 -14.02 -8.23 3.45
C VAL A 18 -12.73 -8.65 2.74
N LYS A 19 -12.79 -8.90 1.43
CA LYS A 19 -11.60 -9.27 0.63
C LYS A 19 -10.62 -8.11 0.49
N GLU A 20 -11.12 -6.90 0.28
CA GLU A 20 -10.29 -5.69 0.26
C GLU A 20 -9.68 -5.44 1.64
N CYS A 21 -10.46 -5.55 2.72
CA CYS A 21 -9.89 -5.42 4.07
C CYS A 21 -8.79 -6.45 4.34
N TRP A 22 -8.96 -7.67 3.86
CA TRP A 22 -7.95 -8.71 3.99
C TRP A 22 -6.70 -8.42 3.14
N GLY A 23 -6.87 -7.90 1.92
CA GLY A 23 -5.78 -7.44 1.07
C GLY A 23 -4.97 -6.30 1.71
N ASN A 24 -5.65 -5.27 2.21
CA ASN A 24 -5.01 -4.16 2.93
C ASN A 24 -4.17 -4.67 4.11
N LEU A 25 -4.74 -5.59 4.91
CA LEU A 25 -4.04 -6.19 6.04
C LEU A 25 -2.80 -7.00 5.61
N LEU A 26 -2.90 -7.74 4.50
CA LEU A 26 -1.77 -8.46 3.92
C LEU A 26 -0.64 -7.50 3.55
N GLU A 27 -0.96 -6.44 2.82
CA GLU A 27 0.01 -5.43 2.38
C GLU A 27 0.63 -4.70 3.57
N THR A 28 -0.16 -4.33 4.57
CA THR A 28 0.30 -3.75 5.83
C THR A 28 1.33 -4.66 6.53
N CYS A 29 1.06 -5.96 6.60
CA CYS A 29 1.99 -6.95 7.15
C CYS A 29 3.27 -7.10 6.31
N VAL A 30 3.16 -7.06 4.98
CA VAL A 30 4.31 -7.08 4.06
C VAL A 30 5.19 -5.86 4.26
N ILE A 31 4.62 -4.65 4.28
CA ILE A 31 5.36 -3.39 4.52
C ILE A 31 6.09 -3.45 5.86
N HIS A 32 5.42 -3.91 6.92
CA HIS A 32 6.00 -3.97 8.25
C HIS A 32 7.18 -4.95 8.34
N HIS A 33 7.04 -6.15 7.77
CA HIS A 33 8.03 -7.20 7.90
C HIS A 33 9.15 -7.18 6.84
N TYR A 34 8.96 -6.44 5.75
CA TYR A 34 9.94 -6.19 4.69
C TYR A 34 10.13 -4.66 4.51
N PRO A 35 10.80 -3.97 5.45
CA PRO A 35 10.87 -2.51 5.45
C PRO A 35 11.70 -1.91 4.30
N ASN A 36 12.43 -2.73 3.54
CA ASN A 36 13.10 -2.25 2.33
C ASN A 36 12.05 -1.88 1.27
N THR A 37 12.01 -0.58 0.90
CA THR A 37 10.99 -0.03 0.01
C THR A 37 10.91 -0.74 -1.33
N THR A 38 12.04 -0.98 -1.98
CA THR A 38 12.06 -1.68 -3.27
C THR A 38 11.52 -3.10 -3.14
N GLN A 39 11.90 -3.81 -2.08
CA GLN A 39 11.45 -5.17 -1.85
C GLN A 39 9.93 -5.25 -1.64
N HIS A 40 9.37 -4.48 -0.69
CA HIS A 40 7.92 -4.56 -0.45
C HIS A 40 7.11 -4.01 -1.61
N LEU A 41 7.57 -2.97 -2.31
CA LEU A 41 6.83 -2.44 -3.46
C LEU A 41 6.77 -3.46 -4.60
N ASN A 42 7.85 -4.20 -4.84
CA ASN A 42 7.84 -5.28 -5.84
C ASN A 42 6.88 -6.41 -5.45
N ILE A 43 6.82 -6.78 -4.16
CA ILE A 43 5.88 -7.80 -3.67
C ILE A 43 4.44 -7.31 -3.84
N ILE A 44 4.13 -6.10 -3.37
CA ILE A 44 2.79 -5.50 -3.44
C ILE A 44 2.35 -5.32 -4.88
N GLN A 45 3.22 -4.81 -5.76
CA GLN A 45 2.91 -4.69 -7.19
C GLN A 45 2.54 -6.04 -7.79
N CYS A 46 3.33 -7.09 -7.54
CA CYS A 46 3.03 -8.43 -8.04
C CYS A 46 1.70 -8.97 -7.48
N ILE A 47 1.39 -8.70 -6.22
CA ILE A 47 0.11 -9.05 -5.60
C ILE A 47 -1.06 -8.32 -6.25
N GLU A 48 -0.94 -7.00 -6.44
CA GLU A 48 -2.00 -6.14 -6.99
C GLU A 48 -2.24 -6.37 -8.49
N GLU A 49 -1.19 -6.75 -9.24
CA GLU A 49 -1.31 -7.22 -10.62
C GLU A 49 -2.01 -8.59 -10.71
N ASP A 50 -1.90 -9.41 -9.67
CA ASP A 50 -2.52 -10.72 -9.58
C ASP A 50 -3.89 -10.62 -8.91
N PHE A 51 -4.96 -10.57 -9.72
CA PHE A 51 -6.39 -10.48 -9.31
C PHE A 51 -6.88 -11.62 -8.36
N VAL A 52 -5.97 -12.46 -7.91
CA VAL A 52 -6.11 -13.69 -7.15
C VAL A 52 -6.57 -13.44 -5.71
N ILE A 53 -6.20 -12.30 -5.08
CA ILE A 53 -6.70 -11.93 -3.74
C ILE A 53 -8.17 -11.49 -3.77
N THR A 54 -8.61 -10.75 -4.80
CA THR A 54 -10.02 -10.37 -4.96
C THR A 54 -10.89 -11.56 -5.40
N MET A 55 -10.29 -12.60 -5.99
CA MET A 55 -11.01 -13.80 -6.46
C MET A 55 -11.03 -14.99 -5.48
N GLY A 56 -10.22 -15.01 -4.41
CA GLY A 56 -10.29 -16.03 -3.35
C GLY A 56 -9.38 -17.26 -3.56
N TYR A 57 -8.24 -17.07 -4.20
CA TYR A 57 -7.18 -18.07 -4.29
C TYR A 57 -6.29 -18.12 -3.03
N ASP A 58 -5.43 -19.14 -2.93
CA ASP A 58 -4.46 -19.30 -1.85
C ASP A 58 -3.36 -18.23 -1.94
N TRP A 59 -3.59 -17.09 -1.28
CA TRP A 59 -2.67 -15.95 -1.17
C TRP A 59 -1.26 -16.33 -0.72
N LYS A 60 -1.07 -17.48 -0.05
CA LYS A 60 0.26 -17.97 0.35
C LYS A 60 1.07 -18.38 -0.86
N ASP A 61 0.45 -18.99 -1.87
CA ASP A 61 1.11 -19.34 -3.12
C ASP A 61 1.42 -18.09 -3.94
N THR A 62 0.52 -17.09 -3.94
CA THR A 62 0.80 -15.78 -4.53
C THR A 62 2.01 -15.12 -3.90
N LEU A 63 2.10 -15.11 -2.57
CA LEU A 63 3.28 -14.57 -1.88
C LEU A 63 4.56 -15.29 -2.33
N ARG A 64 4.55 -16.62 -2.38
CA ARG A 64 5.71 -17.41 -2.82
C ARG A 64 6.10 -17.09 -4.26
N LYS A 65 5.12 -16.91 -5.15
CA LYS A 65 5.33 -16.49 -6.54
C LYS A 65 5.91 -15.09 -6.64
N CYS A 66 5.46 -14.16 -5.80
CA CYS A 66 5.86 -12.76 -5.85
C CYS A 66 7.23 -12.48 -5.19
N SER A 67 7.74 -13.37 -4.34
CA SER A 67 9.09 -13.22 -3.79
C SER A 67 9.71 -14.55 -3.33
N ASP A 68 10.81 -14.90 -4.00
CA ASP A 68 11.75 -15.94 -3.57
C ASP A 68 12.42 -15.49 -2.26
N GLY A 69 11.90 -15.93 -1.12
CA GLY A 69 12.44 -15.58 0.20
C GLY A 69 11.43 -14.92 1.15
N VAL A 70 10.17 -14.76 0.74
CA VAL A 70 9.13 -14.36 1.67
C VAL A 70 8.88 -15.46 2.71
N ASP A 71 9.02 -15.12 3.99
CA ASP A 71 8.54 -15.90 5.11
C ASP A 71 7.01 -15.82 5.20
N VAL A 72 6.35 -16.75 4.50
CA VAL A 72 4.89 -16.90 4.49
C VAL A 72 4.34 -17.15 5.89
N ALA A 73 5.07 -17.88 6.75
CA ALA A 73 4.59 -18.19 8.10
C ALA A 73 4.52 -16.91 8.95
N LYS A 74 5.55 -16.07 8.85
CA LYS A 74 5.60 -14.75 9.49
C LYS A 74 4.46 -13.84 9.02
N ILE A 75 4.21 -13.76 7.71
CA ILE A 75 3.08 -12.97 7.17
C ILE A 75 1.73 -13.55 7.59
N THR A 76 1.60 -14.89 7.67
CA THR A 76 0.40 -15.55 8.19
C THR A 76 0.14 -15.19 9.65
N ALA A 77 1.17 -15.24 10.49
CA ALA A 77 1.05 -14.88 11.89
C ALA A 77 0.62 -13.42 12.07
N CYS A 78 1.15 -12.50 11.27
CA CYS A 78 0.76 -11.09 11.31
C CYS A 78 -0.70 -10.88 10.87
N THR A 79 -1.10 -11.43 9.72
CA THR A 79 -2.45 -11.23 9.16
C THR A 79 -3.56 -11.91 9.97
N GLN A 80 -3.24 -12.95 10.74
CA GLN A 80 -4.18 -13.65 11.62
C GLN A 80 -4.08 -13.22 13.09
N GLY A 81 -3.17 -12.32 13.42
CA GLY A 81 -2.82 -11.96 14.78
C GLY A 81 -3.13 -10.51 15.15
N LYS A 82 -2.95 -10.20 16.43
CA LYS A 82 -3.11 -8.85 16.98
C LYS A 82 -2.13 -7.84 16.40
N GLU A 83 -0.98 -8.31 15.91
CA GLU A 83 0.03 -7.46 15.26
C GLU A 83 -0.55 -6.81 14.01
N GLY A 84 -1.11 -7.59 13.07
CA GLY A 84 -1.72 -7.04 11.87
C GLY A 84 -2.87 -6.10 12.20
N ASN A 85 -3.74 -6.46 13.15
CA ASN A 85 -4.84 -5.61 13.59
C ASN A 85 -4.37 -4.23 14.10
N ALA A 86 -3.33 -4.23 14.95
CA ALA A 86 -2.75 -3.00 15.47
C ALA A 86 -2.05 -2.18 14.39
N LEU A 87 -1.36 -2.83 13.44
CA LEU A 87 -0.70 -2.15 12.32
C LEU A 87 -1.71 -1.50 11.36
N GLU A 88 -2.81 -2.18 11.04
CA GLU A 88 -3.87 -1.67 10.17
C GLU A 88 -4.55 -0.45 10.82
N HIS A 89 -4.76 -0.48 12.15
CA HIS A 89 -5.18 0.71 12.89
C HIS A 89 -4.18 1.88 12.75
N GLN A 90 -2.87 1.62 12.82
CA GLN A 90 -1.87 2.67 12.56
C GLN A 90 -1.92 3.19 11.12
N VAL A 91 -2.33 2.39 10.14
CA VAL A 91 -2.56 2.84 8.75
C VAL A 91 -3.82 3.69 8.68
N ALA A 92 -4.90 3.30 9.35
CA ALA A 92 -6.12 4.09 9.46
C ALA A 92 -5.86 5.48 10.06
N LEU A 93 -5.12 5.56 11.17
CA LEU A 93 -4.74 6.83 11.81
C LEU A 93 -3.86 7.73 10.93
N ARG A 94 -3.01 7.14 10.08
CA ARG A 94 -2.17 7.87 9.12
C ARG A 94 -2.95 8.36 7.90
N THR A 95 -4.09 7.74 7.63
CA THR A 95 -4.94 8.10 6.50
C THR A 95 -5.72 9.37 6.85
N GLY A 96 -5.29 10.51 6.32
CA GLY A 96 -6.00 11.77 6.48
C GLY A 96 -7.32 11.81 5.69
N PRO A 97 -8.14 12.86 5.88
CA PRO A 97 -9.32 13.10 5.07
C PRO A 97 -8.96 13.16 3.58
N HIS A 98 -9.75 12.48 2.76
CA HIS A 98 -9.61 12.45 1.30
C HIS A 98 -10.99 12.19 0.68
N ASP A 99 -11.22 12.73 -0.52
CA ASP A 99 -12.51 12.62 -1.21
C ASP A 99 -12.59 11.40 -2.14
N TYR A 100 -11.43 10.81 -2.46
CA TYR A 100 -11.30 9.65 -3.36
C TYR A 100 -9.96 8.95 -3.15
N VAL A 101 -9.85 7.73 -3.67
CA VAL A 101 -8.59 6.99 -3.81
C VAL A 101 -8.30 6.70 -5.28
N PRO A 102 -7.04 6.69 -5.74
CA PRO A 102 -5.80 6.93 -4.96
C PRO A 102 -5.63 8.41 -4.59
N TRP A 103 -5.10 8.68 -3.38
CA TRP A 103 -4.85 10.02 -2.86
C TRP A 103 -3.34 10.29 -2.74
N ILE A 104 -2.76 10.90 -3.77
CA ILE A 104 -1.31 11.11 -3.86
C ILE A 104 -0.93 12.46 -3.25
N LEU A 105 0.04 12.43 -2.34
CA LEU A 105 0.66 13.62 -1.76
C LEU A 105 2.10 13.78 -2.26
N ILE A 106 2.45 14.97 -2.75
CA ILE A 106 3.83 15.37 -3.03
C ILE A 106 4.19 16.48 -2.04
N ASP A 107 5.25 16.30 -1.25
CA ASP A 107 5.63 17.19 -0.15
C ASP A 107 4.46 17.52 0.81
N GLY A 108 3.61 16.53 1.09
CA GLY A 108 2.45 16.66 1.98
C GLY A 108 1.25 17.39 1.39
N LYS A 109 1.29 17.78 0.10
CA LYS A 109 0.17 18.43 -0.59
C LYS A 109 -0.45 17.49 -1.61
N GLN A 110 -1.77 17.50 -1.69
CA GLN A 110 -2.52 16.74 -2.69
C GLN A 110 -2.12 17.19 -4.09
N ASP A 111 -1.82 16.22 -4.96
CA ASP A 111 -1.55 16.45 -6.38
C ASP A 111 -2.37 15.47 -7.24
N ALA A 112 -3.50 15.95 -7.77
CA ALA A 112 -4.35 15.15 -8.66
C ALA A 112 -3.67 14.83 -10.01
N GLY A 113 -2.72 15.66 -10.46
CA GLY A 113 -1.97 15.45 -11.71
C GLY A 113 -1.03 14.25 -11.62
N ALA A 114 -0.58 13.91 -10.42
CA ALA A 114 0.29 12.77 -10.16
C ALA A 114 -0.33 11.42 -10.55
N LEU A 115 -1.67 11.31 -10.57
CA LEU A 115 -2.36 10.10 -11.07
C LEU A 115 -2.08 9.85 -12.56
N ASN A 116 -1.99 10.92 -13.34
CA ASN A 116 -1.75 10.82 -14.78
C ASN A 116 -0.25 10.76 -15.10
N ASN A 117 0.57 11.50 -14.36
CA ASN A 117 2.01 11.56 -14.58
C ASN A 117 2.75 11.90 -13.28
N LEU A 118 2.97 10.88 -12.46
CA LEU A 118 3.72 11.01 -11.21
C LEU A 118 5.12 11.59 -11.44
N LEU A 119 5.83 11.11 -12.47
CA LEU A 119 7.18 11.59 -12.78
C LEU A 119 7.20 13.10 -13.06
N ALA A 120 6.27 13.61 -13.88
CA ALA A 120 6.18 15.05 -14.16
C ALA A 120 5.94 15.87 -12.87
N SER A 121 5.05 15.37 -12.02
CA SER A 121 4.66 16.03 -10.77
C SER A 121 5.83 16.06 -9.77
N VAL A 122 6.57 14.95 -9.65
CA VAL A 122 7.79 14.87 -8.85
C VAL A 122 8.88 15.79 -9.41
N CYS A 123 9.12 15.77 -10.72
CA CYS A 123 10.11 16.64 -11.35
C CYS A 123 9.82 18.12 -11.10
N LYS A 124 8.55 18.54 -11.22
CA LYS A 124 8.12 19.91 -10.94
C LYS A 124 8.28 20.31 -9.48
N ALA A 125 8.10 19.37 -8.55
CA ALA A 125 8.26 19.62 -7.11
C ALA A 125 9.73 19.58 -6.66
N TYR A 126 10.62 18.97 -7.44
CA TYR A 126 12.02 18.77 -7.06
C TYR A 126 12.79 20.10 -7.03
N LYS A 127 13.40 20.41 -5.88
CA LYS A 127 14.11 21.67 -5.63
C LYS A 127 15.63 21.58 -5.86
N GLY A 128 16.13 20.37 -6.12
CA GLY A 128 17.55 20.14 -6.40
C GLY A 128 17.86 20.27 -7.90
N THR A 129 19.07 19.86 -8.29
CA THR A 129 19.44 19.75 -9.70
C THR A 129 18.66 18.62 -10.36
N PRO A 130 17.74 18.90 -11.30
CA PRO A 130 16.88 17.87 -11.86
C PRO A 130 17.69 16.75 -12.54
N PRO A 131 17.31 15.47 -12.33
CA PRO A 131 17.91 14.38 -13.07
C PRO A 131 17.49 14.45 -14.55
N LYS A 132 18.24 13.79 -15.43
CA LYS A 132 18.03 13.83 -16.90
C LYS A 132 16.59 13.48 -17.32
N GLU A 133 15.93 12.61 -16.57
CA GLU A 133 14.55 12.16 -16.79
C GLU A 133 13.54 13.31 -16.64
N CYS A 134 13.90 14.36 -15.88
CA CYS A 134 13.07 15.53 -15.66
C CYS A 134 13.17 16.58 -16.77
N HIS A 135 14.22 16.57 -17.60
CA HIS A 135 14.46 17.64 -18.57
C HIS A 135 13.33 17.83 -19.60
N LYS A 136 12.55 16.78 -19.88
CA LYS A 136 11.37 16.87 -20.77
C LYS A 136 10.18 17.61 -20.14
N TYR A 137 10.24 17.90 -18.85
CA TYR A 137 9.24 18.62 -18.07
C TYR A 137 9.73 20.00 -17.61
N ASP A 138 10.96 20.41 -17.96
CA ASP A 138 11.55 21.72 -17.66
C ASP A 138 10.96 22.86 -18.51
N VAL A 139 9.89 22.60 -19.26
CA VAL A 139 9.26 23.60 -20.13
C VAL A 139 8.15 24.34 -19.37
N LEU A 140 8.53 25.44 -18.74
CA LEU A 140 7.69 26.61 -18.52
C LEU A 140 8.37 27.83 -19.14
#